data_AF-A0A9P5BV20-F1
#
_entry.id   AF-A0A9P5BV20-F1
#
_cell.length_a   1.000
_cell.length_b   1.000
_cell.length_c   1.000
_cell.angle_alpha   90.00
_cell.angle_beta   90.00
_cell.angle_gamma   90.00
#
_symmetry.space_group_name_H-M   'P 1'
#
loop_
_entity.id
_entity.type
_entity.pdbx_description
1 polymer ?
#
loop_
_entity_poly.entity_id
_entity_poly.type
_entity_poly.pdbx_seq_one_letter_code
_entity_poly.pdbx_strand_id
1 'polypeptide(L)' 'MSTLRDPVASQVESAQRDLEDLLLLHPEERRDEVVPSVALHRLKEDHSNSEKGWNFLEDDRNSDQLRGG' A
#
# COMPACT_ATOMS: atom_id res chain seq x y z
N MET A 1 8.04 -8.25 -20.59
CA MET A 1 7.08 -8.68 -19.54
C MET A 1 6.36 -7.45 -18.98
N SER A 2 5.42 -6.86 -19.71
CA SER A 2 4.70 -5.65 -19.26
C SER A 2 3.19 -5.68 -19.51
N THR A 3 2.66 -6.71 -20.18
CA THR A 3 1.27 -6.78 -20.62
C THR A 3 0.23 -6.93 -19.49
N LEU A 4 0.64 -7.35 -18.30
CA LEU A 4 -0.26 -7.55 -17.15
C LEU A 4 -0.26 -6.37 -16.17
N ARG A 5 0.64 -5.40 -16.34
CA ARG A 5 0.84 -4.35 -15.33
C ARG A 5 -0.31 -3.35 -15.30
N ASP A 6 -0.75 -2.90 -16.47
CA ASP A 6 -1.83 -1.90 -16.58
C ASP A 6 -3.21 -2.47 -16.20
N PRO A 7 -3.59 -3.70 -16.62
CA PRO A 7 -4.83 -4.33 -16.17
C PRO A 7 -4.89 -4.54 -14.66
N VAL A 8 -3.77 -4.98 -14.05
CA VAL A 8 -3.70 -5.19 -12.59
C VAL A 8 -3.80 -3.86 -11.85
N ALA A 9 -3.11 -2.81 -12.32
CA ALA A 9 -3.21 -1.48 -11.73
C ALA A 9 -4.65 -0.95 -11.75
N SER A 10 -5.35 -1.11 -12.88
CA SER A 10 -6.76 -0.70 -13.00
C SER A 10 -7.69 -1.45 -12.03
N GLN A 11 -7.47 -2.75 -11.83
CA GLN A 11 -8.28 -3.51 -10.87
C GLN A 11 -7.99 -3.10 -9.42
N VAL A 12 -6.73 -2.82 -9.08
CA VAL A 12 -6.36 -2.32 -7.76
C VAL A 12 -6.98 -0.95 -7.49
N GLU A 13 -6.95 -0.02 -8.45
CA GLU A 13 -7.61 1.29 -8.33
C GLU A 13 -9.13 1.16 -8.12
N SER A 14 -9.79 0.28 -8.87
CA SER A 14 -11.24 0.03 -8.70
C SER A 14 -11.54 -0.53 -7.32
N ALA A 15 -10.82 -1.56 -6.88
CA ALA A 15 -11.02 -2.17 -5.57
C ALA A 15 -10.77 -1.18 -4.42
N GLN A 16 -9.78 -0.28 -4.55
CA GLN A 16 -9.54 0.76 -3.56
C GLN A 16 -10.69 1.77 -3.48
N ARG A 17 -11.31 2.12 -4.60
CA ARG A 17 -12.47 3.02 -4.63
C ARG A 17 -13.70 2.35 -4.01
N ASP A 18 -13.95 1.09 -4.34
CA ASP A 18 -15.04 0.33 -3.72
C ASP A 18 -14.83 0.16 -2.20
N LEU A 19 -13.57 0.04 -1.77
CA LEU A 19 -13.20 -0.03 -0.35
C LEU A 19 -13.38 1.33 0.35
N GLU A 20 -13.12 2.44 -0.33
CA GLU A 20 -13.35 3.80 0.19
C GLU A 20 -14.83 4.03 0.49
N ASP A 21 -15.72 3.61 -0.41
CA ASP A 21 -17.17 3.65 -0.19
C ASP A 21 -17.61 2.73 0.97
N LEU A 22 -16.97 1.55 1.10
CA LEU A 22 -17.26 0.57 2.17
C LEU A 22 -16.73 0.99 3.54
N LEU A 23 -15.60 1.69 3.59
CA LEU A 23 -14.95 2.14 4.83
C LEU A 23 -15.64 3.38 5.42
N LEU A 24 -16.66 3.94 4.76
CA LEU A 24 -17.44 5.08 5.22
C LEU A 24 -16.55 6.24 5.70
N LEU A 25 -15.45 6.51 4.98
CA LEU A 25 -14.62 7.68 5.26
C LEU A 25 -15.53 8.91 5.26
N HIS A 26 -15.51 9.68 6.35
CA HIS A 26 -16.39 10.83 6.44
C HIS A 26 -16.02 11.79 5.30
N PRO A 27 -16.98 12.44 4.61
CA PRO A 27 -16.65 13.33 3.48
C PRO A 27 -15.75 14.52 3.83
N GLU A 28 -15.54 14.79 5.12
CA GLU A 28 -14.58 15.79 5.62
C GLU A 28 -13.20 15.19 5.95
N GLU A 29 -13.10 13.86 6.10
CA GLU A 29 -11.84 13.16 6.28
C GLU A 29 -11.23 12.92 4.91
N ARG A 30 -10.15 13.63 4.61
CA ARG A 30 -9.44 13.36 3.38
C ARG A 30 -8.68 12.05 3.54
N ARG A 31 -8.81 11.13 2.57
CA ARG A 31 -8.16 9.82 2.62
C ARG A 31 -6.64 9.91 2.81
N ASP A 32 -5.99 10.96 2.29
CA ASP A 32 -4.56 11.23 2.50
C ASP A 32 -4.20 11.67 3.92
N GLU A 33 -5.17 12.05 4.75
CA GLU A 33 -4.98 12.36 6.18
C GLU A 33 -5.11 11.11 7.06
N VAL A 34 -5.81 10.07 6.58
CA VAL A 34 -6.08 8.83 7.34
C VAL A 34 -5.23 7.66 6.85
N VAL A 35 -5.00 7.58 5.54
CA VAL A 35 -4.27 6.49 4.88
C VAL A 35 -2.94 7.04 4.38
N PRO A 36 -1.80 6.58 4.94
CA PRO A 36 -0.49 7.02 4.49
C PRO A 36 -0.25 6.62 3.02
N SER A 37 0.35 7.55 2.26
CA SER A 37 0.68 7.32 0.85
C SER A 37 1.93 6.45 0.74
N VAL A 38 1.75 5.13 0.70
CA VAL A 38 2.85 4.18 0.56
C VAL A 38 2.96 3.69 -0.88
N ALA A 39 4.09 3.98 -1.53
CA ALA A 39 4.36 3.47 -2.88
C ALA A 39 4.74 1.98 -2.81
N LEU A 40 3.74 1.10 -2.77
CA LEU A 40 3.92 -0.35 -2.57
C LEU A 40 4.93 -0.98 -3.55
N HIS A 41 5.00 -0.49 -4.80
CA HIS A 41 5.96 -0.98 -5.80
C HIS A 41 7.44 -0.71 -5.48
N ARG A 42 7.72 0.15 -4.49
CA ARG A 42 9.07 0.48 -4.03
C ARG A 42 9.45 -0.27 -2.75
N LEU A 43 8.48 -0.87 -2.07
CA LEU A 43 8.73 -1.66 -0.88
C LEU A 43 9.56 -2.89 -1.24
N LYS A 44 10.59 -3.12 -0.44
CA LYS A 44 11.41 -4.32 -0.42
C LYS A 44 10.78 -5.31 0.54
N GLU A 45 10.75 -6.56 0.13
CA GLU A 45 10.28 -7.66 0.96
C GLU A 45 11.33 -8.77 0.92
N ASP A 46 11.58 -9.39 2.07
CA ASP A 46 12.44 -10.55 2.20
C ASP A 46 11.60 -11.78 2.55
N HIS A 47 11.20 -12.51 1.52
CA HIS A 47 10.40 -13.72 1.67
C HIS A 47 11.16 -14.88 2.34
N SER A 48 12.48 -14.75 2.53
CA SER A 48 13.26 -15.74 3.26
C SER A 48 13.24 -15.51 4.78
N ASN A 49 12.80 -14.32 5.21
CA ASN A 49 12.62 -14.05 6.62
C ASN A 49 11.33 -14.72 7.13
N SER A 50 11.51 -15.60 8.10
CA SER A 50 10.45 -16.40 8.73
C SER A 50 10.27 -16.07 10.21
N GLU A 51 10.86 -14.96 10.68
CA GLU A 51 10.61 -14.47 12.02
C GLU A 51 9.13 -14.16 12.24
N LYS A 52 8.63 -14.65 13.36
CA LYS A 52 7.24 -14.44 13.74
C LYS A 52 7.01 -12.97 14.08
N GLY A 53 6.08 -12.34 13.38
CA GLY A 53 5.74 -10.93 13.56
C GLY A 53 6.55 -9.99 12.67
N TRP A 54 7.56 -10.51 11.96
CA TRP A 54 8.26 -9.75 10.94
C TRP A 54 7.36 -9.51 9.73
N ASN A 55 7.40 -8.29 9.20
CA ASN A 55 6.76 -7.91 7.94
C ASN A 55 7.57 -6.79 7.28
N PHE A 56 7.24 -6.42 6.04
CA PHE A 56 7.98 -5.42 5.28
C PHE A 56 8.05 -4.03 5.95
N LEU A 57 7.21 -3.71 6.94
CA LEU A 57 7.28 -2.44 7.69
C LEU A 57 8.51 -2.38 8.61
N GLU A 58 9.06 -3.53 9.00
CA GLU A 58 10.26 -3.65 9.85
C GLU A 58 11.56 -3.67 9.03
N ASP A 59 11.48 -3.56 7.69
CA ASP A 59 12.64 -3.56 6.82
C ASP A 59 13.23 -2.14 6.69
N ASP A 60 14.46 -1.95 7.18
CA ASP A 60 15.17 -0.67 7.12
C ASP A 60 15.25 -0.09 5.69
N ARG A 61 15.23 -0.95 4.65
CA ARG A 61 15.26 -0.53 3.24
C ARG A 61 13.97 0.18 2.82
N ASN A 62 12.89 0.03 3.60
CA ASN A 62 11.60 0.69 3.38
C ASN A 62 11.44 1.98 4.17
N SER A 63 12.41 2.34 5.02
CA SER A 63 12.32 3.51 5.90
C SER A 63 11.99 4.82 5.15
N ASP A 64 12.55 5.04 3.96
CA ASP A 64 12.24 6.21 3.13
C ASP A 64 10.79 6.26 2.63
N GLN A 65 10.15 5.11 2.43
CA GLN A 65 8.74 5.02 2.00
C GLN A 65 7.77 5.07 3.19
N LEU A 66 8.25 4.74 4.39
CA LEU A 66 7.44 4.66 5.62
C LEU A 66 7.50 5.92 6.48
N ARG A 67 8.48 6.81 6.25
CA ARG A 67 8.62 8.10 6.96
C ARG A 67 7.74 9.23 6.41
N GLY A 68 6.97 8.98 5.35
CA GLY A 68 6.17 9.99 4.64
C GLY A 68 4.67 9.97 4.95
N GLY A 69 4.28 9.56 6.16
CA GLY A 69 2.91 9.64 6.68
C GLY A 69 2.77 10.77 7.69
#